data_AF-A0AAV4UTW4-F1
#
_entry.id   AF-A0AAV4UTW4-F1
#
_cell.length_a   1.000
_cell.length_b   1.000
_cell.length_c   1.000
_cell.angle_alpha   90.00
_cell.angle_beta   90.00
_cell.angle_gamma   90.00
#
_symmetry.space_group_name_H-M   'P 1'
#
loop_
_entity.id
_entity.type
_entity.pdbx_description
1 polymer ?
#
loop_
_entity_poly.entity_id
_entity_poly.type
_entity_poly.pdbx_seq_one_letter_code
_entity_poly.pdbx_strand_id
1 'polypeptide(L)'
;MLSVQGAQNSDPGASLLQNASLMSMVPSLSGKNVCDFFSSLSQIGQLSGWSHSQMLIIAKLKMEGNARKVFEASLQNDKELTYEKFKEAMTSHFKETPPFATEFAKFSSAVQFEFENVKDFSIRVQGLSQKCL
;
A
#
# COMPACT_ATOMS: atom_id res chain seq x y z
N MET A 1 25.24 2.64 56.36
CA MET A 1 24.48 1.78 55.43
C MET A 1 23.90 2.69 54.35
N LEU A 2 24.47 2.65 53.14
CA LEU A 2 23.96 3.35 51.96
C LEU A 2 22.84 2.49 51.36
N SER A 3 21.59 2.97 51.39
CA SER A 3 20.51 2.37 50.59
C SER A 3 20.42 3.11 49.26
N VAL A 4 20.69 2.35 48.21
CA VAL A 4 20.75 2.77 46.80
C VAL A 4 19.34 3.02 46.26
N GLN A 5 19.21 4.06 45.42
CA GLN A 5 18.02 4.41 44.65
C GLN A 5 17.40 3.25 43.88
N GLY A 6 16.08 3.11 43.96
CA GLY A 6 15.26 2.51 42.91
C GLY A 6 14.75 3.60 41.97
N ALA A 7 15.61 4.10 41.07
CA ALA A 7 15.17 4.90 39.94
C ALA A 7 14.39 3.98 38.99
N GLN A 8 13.08 4.24 38.84
CA GLN A 8 12.30 3.67 37.74
C GLN A 8 12.83 4.26 36.43
N ASN A 9 13.81 3.58 35.83
CA ASN A 9 14.20 3.79 34.45
C ASN A 9 13.06 3.27 33.56
N SER A 10 12.16 4.17 33.15
CA SER A 10 11.26 3.92 32.03
C SER A 10 12.11 3.86 30.76
N ASP A 11 12.26 2.65 30.22
CA ASP A 11 12.94 2.39 28.95
C ASP A 11 12.20 3.13 27.80
N PRO A 12 12.86 4.01 26.99
CA PRO A 12 12.19 4.78 25.94
C PRO A 12 11.84 3.98 24.66
N GLY A 13 11.99 2.65 24.68
CA GLY A 13 12.06 1.84 23.45
C GLY A 13 10.82 1.07 23.02
N ALA A 14 9.75 1.01 23.81
CA ALA A 14 8.57 0.20 23.50
C ALA A 14 7.28 1.02 23.59
N SER A 15 7.01 1.86 22.58
CA SER A 15 5.66 2.37 22.40
C SER A 15 4.75 1.17 22.06
N LEU A 16 3.97 0.73 23.06
CA LEU A 16 2.95 -0.31 22.89
C LEU A 16 2.12 0.00 21.63
N LEU A 17 1.79 -1.03 20.84
CA LEU A 17 0.81 -0.88 19.76
C LEU A 17 -0.52 -0.49 20.38
N GLN A 18 -0.86 0.80 20.29
CA GLN A 18 -2.17 1.29 20.70
C GLN A 18 -3.24 0.60 19.85
N ASN A 19 -4.36 0.25 20.46
CA ASN A 19 -5.50 -0.37 19.78
C ASN A 19 -5.11 -1.61 18.93
N ALA A 20 -4.23 -2.48 19.47
CA ALA A 20 -3.75 -3.67 18.77
C ALA A 20 -4.87 -4.60 18.24
N SER A 21 -6.06 -4.56 18.83
CA SER A 21 -7.25 -5.26 18.33
C SER A 21 -7.62 -4.89 16.89
N LEU A 22 -7.38 -3.63 16.47
CA LEU A 22 -7.65 -3.16 15.11
C LEU A 22 -6.72 -3.78 14.05
N MET A 23 -5.60 -4.40 14.47
CA MET A 23 -4.73 -5.17 13.58
C MET A 23 -5.44 -6.36 12.92
N SER A 24 -6.50 -6.88 13.57
CA SER A 24 -7.35 -7.92 12.98
C SER A 24 -8.09 -7.45 11.72
N MET A 25 -8.38 -6.14 11.62
CA MET A 25 -9.06 -5.53 10.47
C MET A 25 -8.12 -5.24 9.30
N VAL A 26 -6.80 -5.24 9.54
CA VAL A 26 -5.82 -5.05 8.46
C VAL A 26 -5.80 -6.29 7.58
N PRO A 27 -6.10 -6.18 6.26
CA PRO A 27 -6.08 -7.32 5.35
C PRO A 27 -4.65 -7.86 5.16
N SER A 28 -4.51 -9.08 4.65
CA SER A 28 -3.20 -9.58 4.22
C SER A 28 -2.73 -8.86 2.95
N LEU A 29 -1.43 -8.64 2.80
CA LEU A 29 -0.82 -8.10 1.58
C LEU A 29 -0.38 -9.24 0.67
N SER A 30 -1.13 -9.50 -0.41
CA SER A 30 -0.89 -10.62 -1.34
C SER A 30 -0.21 -10.19 -2.65
N GLY A 31 -0.25 -8.89 -2.97
CA GLY A 31 0.24 -8.29 -4.21
C GLY A 31 -0.90 -7.72 -5.06
N LYS A 32 -1.93 -8.54 -5.36
CA LYS A 32 -3.09 -8.11 -6.16
C LYS A 32 -3.89 -6.98 -5.51
N ASN A 33 -3.86 -6.93 -4.18
CA ASN A 33 -4.60 -5.98 -3.37
C ASN A 33 -3.71 -4.86 -2.80
N VAL A 34 -2.58 -4.54 -3.43
CA VAL A 34 -1.59 -3.59 -2.88
C VAL A 34 -2.20 -2.21 -2.56
N CYS A 35 -3.04 -1.67 -3.45
CA CYS A 35 -3.68 -0.37 -3.27
C CYS A 35 -4.68 -0.39 -2.11
N ASP A 36 -5.55 -1.40 -2.07
CA ASP A 36 -6.57 -1.55 -1.03
C ASP A 36 -5.93 -1.82 0.34
N PHE A 37 -4.86 -2.61 0.37
CA PHE A 37 -4.07 -2.88 1.57
C PHE A 37 -3.51 -1.59 2.18
N PHE A 38 -2.81 -0.77 1.39
CA PHE A 38 -2.22 0.47 1.91
C PHE A 38 -3.28 1.52 2.28
N SER A 39 -4.40 1.55 1.57
CA SER A 39 -5.55 2.40 1.92
C SER A 39 -6.14 1.99 3.28
N SER A 40 -6.39 0.70 3.47
CA SER A 40 -6.92 0.15 4.73
C SER A 40 -5.94 0.36 5.89
N LEU A 41 -4.65 0.08 5.67
CA LEU A 41 -3.62 0.26 6.69
C LEU A 41 -3.48 1.74 7.09
N SER A 42 -3.62 2.67 6.16
CA SER A 42 -3.58 4.10 6.46
C SER A 42 -4.78 4.54 7.31
N GLN A 43 -5.99 4.13 6.95
CA GLN A 43 -7.20 4.46 7.71
C GLN A 43 -7.17 3.85 9.11
N ILE A 44 -6.85 2.56 9.22
CA ILE A 44 -6.74 1.87 10.50
C ILE A 44 -5.60 2.46 11.33
N GLY A 45 -4.46 2.75 10.71
CA GLY A 45 -3.31 3.37 11.37
C GLY A 45 -3.63 4.75 11.94
N GLN A 46 -4.39 5.58 11.23
CA GLN A 46 -4.88 6.87 11.74
C GLN A 46 -5.79 6.69 12.95
N LEU A 47 -6.77 5.78 12.87
CA LEU A 47 -7.68 5.49 13.99
C LEU A 47 -6.94 4.91 15.21
N SER A 48 -5.88 4.16 14.96
CA SER A 48 -5.12 3.46 16.01
C SER A 48 -3.99 4.30 16.60
N GLY A 49 -3.63 5.42 15.96
CA GLY A 49 -2.48 6.24 16.34
C GLY A 49 -1.13 5.59 16.02
N TRP A 50 -1.07 4.72 15.01
CA TRP A 50 0.17 4.02 14.65
C TRP A 50 1.15 4.92 13.90
N SER A 51 2.42 4.86 14.30
CA SER A 51 3.51 5.51 13.58
C SER A 51 3.83 4.79 12.25
N HIS A 52 4.50 5.48 11.34
CA HIS A 52 4.99 4.89 10.09
C HIS A 52 5.88 3.65 10.33
N SER A 53 6.72 3.67 11.37
CA SER A 53 7.53 2.51 11.77
C SER A 53 6.68 1.33 12.21
N GLN A 54 5.61 1.56 12.98
CA GLN A 54 4.66 0.52 13.37
C GLN A 54 3.89 -0.02 12.17
N MET A 55 3.39 0.86 11.29
CA MET A 55 2.70 0.46 10.06
C MET A 55 3.59 -0.39 9.14
N LEU A 56 4.89 -0.08 9.05
CA LEU A 56 5.84 -0.90 8.30
C LEU A 56 5.99 -2.31 8.89
N ILE A 57 6.10 -2.43 10.21
CA ILE A 57 6.18 -3.74 10.88
C ILE A 57 4.90 -4.54 10.64
N ILE A 58 3.73 -3.91 10.82
CA ILE A 58 2.43 -4.52 10.58
C ILE A 58 2.31 -5.00 9.13
N ALA A 59 2.73 -4.17 8.17
CA ALA A 59 2.73 -4.55 6.78
C ALA A 59 3.60 -5.78 6.53
N LYS A 60 4.82 -5.80 7.08
CA LYS A 60 5.72 -6.97 6.96
C LYS A 60 5.10 -8.25 7.53
N LEU A 61 4.40 -8.15 8.66
CA LEU A 61 3.70 -9.29 9.28
C LEU A 61 2.52 -9.79 8.44
N LYS A 62 1.80 -8.87 7.80
CA LYS A 62 0.62 -9.17 6.96
C LYS A 62 0.97 -9.62 5.54
N MET A 63 2.24 -9.60 5.13
CA MET A 63 2.65 -10.05 3.79
C MET A 63 2.51 -11.56 3.63
N GLU A 64 1.97 -11.97 2.49
CA GLU A 64 1.83 -13.37 2.08
C GLU A 64 2.09 -13.53 0.58
N GLY A 65 2.26 -14.79 0.14
CA GLY A 65 2.32 -15.13 -1.27
C GLY A 65 3.38 -14.35 -2.06
N ASN A 66 2.97 -13.74 -3.18
CA ASN A 66 3.88 -13.07 -4.10
C ASN A 66 4.48 -11.78 -3.51
N ALA A 67 3.70 -11.05 -2.71
CA ALA A 67 4.19 -9.85 -2.02
C ALA A 67 5.39 -10.14 -1.13
N ARG A 68 5.36 -11.27 -0.40
CA ARG A 68 6.48 -11.71 0.44
C ARG A 68 7.74 -12.00 -0.40
N LYS A 69 7.59 -12.71 -1.52
CA LYS A 69 8.72 -13.01 -2.42
C LYS A 69 9.38 -11.75 -2.98
N VAL A 70 8.58 -10.76 -3.37
CA VAL A 70 9.09 -9.46 -3.86
C VAL A 70 9.84 -8.70 -2.77
N PHE A 71 9.28 -8.69 -1.55
CA PHE A 71 9.95 -8.07 -0.41
C PHE A 71 11.32 -8.73 -0.12
N GLU A 72 11.36 -10.06 -0.08
CA GLU A 72 12.59 -10.83 0.17
C GLU A 72 13.65 -10.59 -0.92
N ALA A 73 13.23 -10.51 -2.19
CA ALA A 73 14.13 -10.31 -3.31
C ALA A 73 14.69 -8.88 -3.40
N SER A 74 13.90 -7.85 -3.07
CA SER A 74 14.23 -6.47 -3.41
C SER A 74 14.38 -5.52 -2.22
N LEU A 75 13.76 -5.81 -1.07
CA LEU A 75 13.64 -4.85 0.03
C LEU A 75 14.18 -5.36 1.37
N GLN A 76 14.34 -6.67 1.55
CA GLN A 76 14.73 -7.27 2.84
C GLN A 76 16.08 -6.79 3.36
N ASN A 77 17.04 -6.53 2.47
CA ASN A 77 18.40 -6.13 2.84
C ASN A 77 18.59 -4.61 2.95
N ASP A 78 17.54 -3.81 2.70
CA ASP A 78 17.59 -2.37 2.85
C ASP A 78 17.49 -1.96 4.32
N LYS A 79 18.62 -1.48 4.88
CA LYS A 79 18.74 -1.04 6.28
C LYS A 79 18.04 0.29 6.55
N GLU A 80 17.76 1.08 5.52
CA GLU A 80 17.12 2.39 5.61
C GLU A 80 15.71 2.36 4.98
N LEU A 81 15.08 1.18 4.99
CA LEU A 81 13.73 0.99 4.48
C LEU A 81 12.72 1.72 5.36
N THR A 82 12.17 2.82 4.85
CA THR A 82 11.06 3.55 5.46
C THR A 82 9.72 3.00 4.99
N TYR A 83 8.63 3.35 5.69
CA TYR A 83 7.29 2.99 5.26
C TYR A 83 6.97 3.54 3.86
N GLU A 84 7.34 4.78 3.57
CA GLU A 84 7.08 5.40 2.25
C GLU A 84 7.82 4.68 1.13
N LYS A 85 9.13 4.39 1.32
CA LYS A 85 9.92 3.60 0.35
C LYS A 85 9.31 2.23 0.13
N PHE A 86 8.90 1.55 1.20
CA PHE A 86 8.25 0.25 1.12
C PHE A 86 6.93 0.33 0.36
N LYS A 87 6.06 1.29 0.70
CA LYS A 87 4.77 1.51 0.05
C LYS A 87 4.92 1.80 -1.44
N GLU A 88 5.83 2.69 -1.79
CA GLU A 88 6.12 3.03 -3.18
C GLU A 88 6.65 1.82 -3.95
N ALA A 89 7.64 1.11 -3.42
CA ALA A 89 8.23 -0.05 -4.09
C ALA A 89 7.21 -1.16 -4.33
N MET A 90 6.41 -1.50 -3.31
CA MET A 90 5.37 -2.52 -3.43
C MET A 90 4.27 -2.07 -4.40
N THR A 91 3.80 -0.82 -4.29
CA THR A 91 2.77 -0.30 -5.18
C THR A 91 3.26 -0.26 -6.62
N SER A 92 4.49 0.16 -6.87
CA SER A 92 5.10 0.21 -8.20
C SER A 92 5.25 -1.18 -8.81
N HIS A 93 5.75 -2.16 -8.05
CA HIS A 93 5.93 -3.54 -8.54
C HIS A 93 4.60 -4.21 -8.88
N PHE A 94 3.58 -4.03 -8.03
CA PHE A 94 2.27 -4.64 -8.21
C PHE A 94 1.27 -3.75 -8.94
N LYS A 95 1.70 -2.59 -9.45
CA LYS A 95 0.85 -1.73 -10.27
C LYS A 95 0.55 -2.49 -11.54
N GLU A 96 -0.66 -3.02 -11.64
CA GLU A 96 -1.19 -3.50 -12.91
C GLU A 96 -1.32 -2.28 -13.83
N THR A 97 -0.26 -2.01 -14.58
CA THR A 97 -0.32 -1.12 -15.73
C THR A 97 -0.65 -2.04 -16.90
N PRO A 98 -1.87 -1.95 -17.47
CA PRO A 98 -2.19 -2.74 -18.65
C PRO A 98 -1.13 -2.41 -19.71
N PRO A 99 -0.60 -3.40 -20.45
CA PRO A 99 0.37 -3.13 -21.50
C PRO A 99 -0.16 -2.07 -22.46
N PHE A 100 0.70 -1.21 -23.00
CA PHE A 100 0.32 -0.19 -23.99
C PHE A 100 -0.61 -0.77 -25.07
N ALA A 101 -0.30 -1.97 -25.58
CA ALA A 101 -1.11 -2.65 -26.58
C ALA A 101 -2.57 -2.91 -26.13
N THR A 102 -2.79 -3.17 -24.85
CA THR A 102 -4.13 -3.38 -24.27
C THR A 102 -4.92 -2.07 -24.22
N GLU A 103 -4.30 -0.97 -23.77
CA GLU A 103 -4.97 0.33 -23.73
C GLU A 103 -5.17 0.91 -25.13
N PHE A 104 -4.19 0.75 -26.03
CA PHE A 104 -4.30 1.16 -27.43
C PHE A 104 -5.41 0.38 -28.16
N ALA A 105 -5.54 -0.94 -27.93
CA ALA A 105 -6.63 -1.72 -28.50
C ALA A 105 -8.00 -1.22 -28.03
N LYS A 106 -8.16 -0.90 -26.73
CA LYS A 106 -9.40 -0.30 -26.20
C LYS A 106 -9.70 1.07 -26.81
N PHE A 107 -8.68 1.92 -26.97
CA PHE A 107 -8.80 3.24 -27.58
C PHE A 107 -9.19 3.15 -29.06
N SER A 108 -8.42 2.39 -29.86
CA SER A 108 -8.60 2.27 -31.30
C SER A 108 -9.90 1.55 -31.71
N SER A 109 -10.45 0.68 -30.86
CA SER A 109 -11.72 -0.02 -31.08
C SER A 109 -12.93 0.69 -30.47
N ALA A 110 -12.75 1.85 -29.83
CA ALA A 110 -13.84 2.55 -29.18
C ALA A 110 -14.85 3.07 -30.22
N VAL A 111 -16.10 2.60 -30.11
CA VAL A 111 -17.26 3.09 -30.85
C VAL A 111 -18.28 3.68 -29.88
N GLN A 112 -19.08 4.64 -30.35
CA GLN A 112 -20.16 5.23 -29.58
C GLN A 112 -21.25 4.19 -29.33
N PHE A 113 -21.73 4.06 -28.09
CA PHE A 113 -22.83 3.14 -27.77
C PHE A 113 -24.20 3.70 -28.21
N GLU A 114 -25.18 2.82 -28.41
CA GLU A 114 -26.52 3.16 -28.93
C GLU A 114 -27.25 4.27 -28.13
N PHE A 115 -27.04 4.32 -26.82
CA PHE A 115 -27.64 5.32 -25.92
C PHE A 115 -26.63 6.31 -25.32
N GLU A 116 -25.38 6.30 -25.79
CA GLU A 116 -24.35 7.23 -25.34
C GLU A 116 -24.43 8.51 -26.18
N ASN A 117 -24.47 9.68 -25.56
CA ASN A 117 -24.42 10.94 -26.30
C ASN A 117 -22.97 11.27 -26.73
N VAL A 118 -22.82 12.17 -27.71
CA VAL A 118 -21.51 12.52 -28.29
C VAL A 118 -20.54 13.10 -27.25
N LYS A 119 -21.05 13.86 -26.26
CA LYS A 119 -20.22 14.45 -25.22
C LYS A 119 -19.65 13.37 -24.31
N ASP A 120 -20.47 12.45 -23.83
CA ASP A 120 -20.04 11.34 -22.97
C ASP A 120 -19.09 10.40 -23.72
N PHE A 121 -19.37 10.14 -25.00
CA PHE A 121 -18.44 9.41 -25.86
C PHE A 121 -17.08 10.11 -25.97
N SER A 122 -17.06 11.43 -26.22
CA SER A 122 -15.81 12.19 -26.33
C SER A 122 -14.99 12.16 -25.04
N ILE A 123 -15.64 12.24 -23.87
CA ILE A 123 -14.99 12.14 -22.56
C ILE A 123 -14.39 10.74 -22.38
N ARG A 124 -15.12 9.69 -22.76
CA ARG A 124 -14.63 8.30 -22.69
C ARG A 124 -13.43 8.07 -23.60
N VAL A 125 -13.50 8.54 -24.85
CA VAL A 125 -12.38 8.41 -25.80
C VAL A 125 -11.15 9.20 -25.33
N GLN A 126 -11.34 10.41 -24.77
CA GLN A 126 -10.26 11.18 -24.17
C GLN A 126 -9.64 10.46 -22.96
N GLY A 127 -10.46 9.85 -22.10
CA GLY A 127 -9.98 9.06 -20.97
C GLY A 127 -9.22 7.80 -21.40
N LEU A 128 -9.52 7.24 -22.57
CA LEU A 128 -8.76 6.14 -23.17
C LEU A 128 -7.44 6.63 -23.80
N SER A 129 -7.44 7.77 -24.49
CA SER A 129 -6.23 8.31 -25.13
C SER A 129 -5.15 8.63 -24.10
N GLN A 130 -5.52 9.19 -22.95
CA GLN A 130 -4.60 9.50 -21.85
C GLN A 130 -3.94 8.28 -21.19
N LYS A 131 -4.47 7.07 -21.45
CA LYS A 131 -3.90 5.82 -20.93
C LYS A 131 -2.93 5.17 -21.91
N CYS A 132 -2.92 5.61 -23.17
CA CYS A 132 -2.02 5.07 -24.20
C CYS A 132 -1.05 6.11 -24.80
N LEU A 133 -1.30 7.42 -24.67
CA LEU A 133 -0.45 8.52 -25.17
C LEU A 133 0.13 9.32 -24.02
#